data_AF-A0A953MWT7-F1
#
_entry.id   AF-A0A953MWT7-F1
#
_cell.length_a   1.000
_cell.length_b   1.000
_cell.length_c   1.000
_cell.angle_alpha   90.00
_cell.angle_beta   90.00
_cell.angle_gamma   90.00
#
_symmetry.space_group_name_H-M   'P 1'
#
loop_
_entity.id
_entity.type
_entity.pdbx_description
1 polymer ?
#
loop_
_entity_poly.entity_id
_entity_poly.type
_entity_poly.pdbx_seq_one_letter_code
_entity_poly.pdbx_strand_id
1 'polypeptide(L)'
;MRQAFPFLVLLFGTFAANGQSPKEKFIKYGLQVDRAKTAAAHGRHQQAMAIYDSAFALVPFMAYDYFDAVLNALAAGRDDKANDLLIQATENGFKVESRYDPALQEFLLSERSMPYLNMRDYMKERWLAHADTTMIRKLTKVGSWTILLEDDNGALSYSTDPAAFERLLSLARERGWPTPLNVGSAFYMTQNLLLEQLDNYPDNPRWQQVLPYIRSAMDRGALPPDYLAPFQDMENIKQGKPMAYGILLSYYREDPSKWYVVDHASLEKNRRSVGLGSIEDFLFRYDLDPSLMRYAEP
;
A
#
# COMPACT_ATOMS: atom_id res chain seq x y z
N MET A 1 -5.69 43.92 -28.68
CA MET A 1 -4.64 42.95 -29.06
C MET A 1 -4.80 41.73 -28.18
N ARG A 2 -4.79 40.54 -28.80
CA ARG A 2 -5.29 39.27 -28.27
C ARG A 2 -4.43 38.71 -27.12
N GLN A 3 -5.08 38.28 -26.06
CA GLN A 3 -4.52 37.48 -24.97
C GLN A 3 -4.20 36.06 -25.47
N ALA A 4 -2.98 35.60 -25.21
CA ALA A 4 -2.58 34.22 -25.46
C ALA A 4 -2.84 33.39 -24.21
N PHE A 5 -3.75 32.41 -24.30
CA PHE A 5 -3.90 31.34 -23.32
C PHE A 5 -2.83 30.26 -23.61
N PRO A 6 -2.07 29.78 -22.62
CA PRO A 6 -1.22 28.62 -22.82
C PRO A 6 -2.11 27.36 -22.87
N PHE A 7 -2.00 26.62 -23.96
CA PHE A 7 -2.57 25.29 -24.12
C PHE A 7 -1.96 24.36 -23.05
N LEU A 8 -2.77 23.96 -22.07
CA LEU A 8 -2.47 22.84 -21.19
C LEU A 8 -2.65 21.55 -22.00
N VAL A 9 -1.55 20.98 -22.50
CA VAL A 9 -1.57 19.66 -23.11
C VAL A 9 -1.71 18.64 -21.97
N LEU A 10 -2.93 18.20 -21.71
CA LEU A 10 -3.20 17.00 -20.91
C LEU A 10 -2.71 15.79 -21.73
N LEU A 11 -1.50 15.33 -21.42
CA LEU A 11 -1.01 14.02 -21.82
C LEU A 11 -1.82 12.94 -21.09
N PHE A 12 -3.02 12.65 -21.59
CA PHE A 12 -3.63 11.35 -21.36
C PHE A 12 -2.84 10.35 -22.22
N GLY A 13 -1.78 9.79 -21.64
CA GLY A 13 -1.10 8.64 -22.23
C GLY A 13 -2.14 7.54 -22.47
N THR A 14 -2.41 7.26 -23.74
CA THR A 14 -3.28 6.17 -24.18
C THR A 14 -2.60 4.84 -23.85
N PHE A 15 -2.82 4.33 -22.64
CA PHE A 15 -2.54 2.94 -22.28
C PHE A 15 -3.59 2.01 -22.90
N ALA A 16 -3.65 1.96 -24.23
CA ALA A 16 -4.43 0.99 -24.98
C ALA A 16 -3.47 0.05 -25.72
N ALA A 17 -3.07 -1.05 -25.08
CA ALA A 17 -2.38 -2.15 -25.78
C ALA A 17 -2.75 -3.55 -25.28
N ASN A 18 -3.42 -3.68 -24.13
CA ASN A 18 -4.05 -4.92 -23.70
C ASN A 18 -5.41 -4.51 -23.16
N GLY A 19 -6.53 -4.97 -23.74
CA GLY A 19 -7.90 -4.54 -23.42
C GLY A 19 -8.41 -4.83 -22.00
N GLN A 20 -7.50 -4.93 -21.03
CA GLN A 20 -7.79 -5.10 -19.61
C GLN A 20 -8.10 -3.75 -18.96
N SER A 21 -9.15 -3.71 -18.17
CA SER A 21 -9.46 -2.57 -17.32
C SER A 21 -8.36 -2.30 -16.29
N PRO A 22 -8.19 -1.05 -15.81
CA PRO A 22 -7.28 -0.75 -14.70
C PRO A 22 -7.48 -1.64 -13.47
N LYS A 23 -8.74 -1.95 -13.14
CA LYS A 23 -9.09 -2.87 -12.03
C LYS A 23 -8.52 -4.27 -12.23
N GLU A 24 -8.66 -4.85 -13.43
CA GLU A 24 -8.12 -6.19 -13.74
C GLU A 24 -6.59 -6.23 -13.68
N LYS A 25 -5.91 -5.15 -14.09
CA LYS A 25 -4.46 -5.03 -13.94
C LYS A 25 -4.06 -5.05 -12.47
N PHE A 26 -4.78 -4.32 -11.62
CA PHE A 26 -4.54 -4.33 -10.17
C PHE A 26 -4.84 -5.69 -9.52
N ILE A 27 -5.90 -6.38 -9.90
CA ILE A 27 -6.18 -7.73 -9.38
C ILE A 27 -5.02 -8.68 -9.70
N LYS A 28 -4.58 -8.69 -10.97
CA LYS A 28 -3.44 -9.52 -11.39
C LYS A 28 -2.14 -9.11 -10.69
N TYR A 29 -1.92 -7.81 -10.53
CA TYR A 29 -0.80 -7.25 -9.78
C TYR A 29 -0.78 -7.77 -8.34
N GLY A 30 -1.89 -7.62 -7.61
CA GLY A 30 -2.00 -8.08 -6.23
C GLY A 30 -1.71 -9.57 -6.09
N LEU A 31 -2.28 -10.39 -6.98
CA LEU A 31 -2.04 -11.85 -7.00
C LEU A 31 -0.56 -12.17 -7.24
N GLN A 32 0.14 -11.41 -8.09
CA GLN A 32 1.56 -11.59 -8.33
C GLN A 32 2.40 -11.13 -7.14
N VAL A 33 2.10 -9.99 -6.53
CA VAL A 33 2.77 -9.53 -5.31
C VAL A 33 2.61 -10.54 -4.18
N ASP A 34 1.42 -11.09 -3.98
CA ASP A 34 1.17 -12.11 -2.95
C ASP A 34 2.02 -13.37 -3.20
N ARG A 35 2.01 -13.88 -4.44
CA ARG A 35 2.85 -15.01 -4.85
C ARG A 35 4.35 -14.74 -4.69
N ALA A 36 4.80 -13.51 -4.97
CA ALA A 36 6.21 -13.13 -4.79
C ALA A 36 6.58 -13.14 -3.30
N LYS A 37 5.73 -12.58 -2.42
CA LYS A 37 5.91 -12.60 -0.97
C LYS A 37 5.93 -14.03 -0.43
N THR A 38 5.06 -14.91 -0.92
CA THR A 38 5.05 -16.33 -0.54
C THR A 38 6.29 -17.06 -1.03
N ALA A 39 6.73 -16.83 -2.26
CA ALA A 39 7.99 -17.40 -2.77
C ALA A 39 9.18 -16.96 -1.90
N ALA A 40 9.25 -15.68 -1.53
CA ALA A 40 10.26 -15.12 -0.64
C ALA A 40 10.24 -15.75 0.75
N ALA A 41 9.05 -15.96 1.34
CA ALA A 41 8.89 -16.62 2.63
C ALA A 41 9.37 -18.09 2.63
N HIS A 42 9.38 -18.74 1.46
CA HIS A 42 10.01 -20.05 1.26
C HIS A 42 11.51 -19.99 0.88
N GLY A 43 12.16 -18.83 0.98
CA GLY A 43 13.57 -18.63 0.59
C GLY A 43 13.81 -18.65 -0.92
N ARG A 44 12.77 -18.62 -1.76
CA ARG A 44 12.87 -18.68 -3.23
C ARG A 44 13.02 -17.28 -3.83
N HIS A 45 14.07 -16.56 -3.42
CA HIS A 45 14.25 -15.14 -3.74
C HIS A 45 14.36 -14.84 -5.25
N GLN A 46 15.07 -15.68 -6.02
CA GLN A 46 15.13 -15.52 -7.49
C GLN A 46 13.76 -15.66 -8.16
N GLN A 47 12.94 -16.60 -7.69
CA GLN A 47 11.58 -16.78 -8.18
C GLN A 47 10.71 -15.57 -7.80
N ALA A 48 10.81 -15.10 -6.55
CA ALA A 48 10.09 -13.92 -6.08
C ALA A 48 10.40 -12.69 -6.95
N MET A 49 11.67 -12.44 -7.28
CA MET A 49 12.08 -11.35 -8.17
C MET A 49 11.41 -11.42 -9.55
N ALA A 50 11.42 -12.59 -10.20
CA ALA A 50 10.79 -12.76 -11.51
C ALA A 50 9.27 -12.51 -11.47
N ILE A 51 8.63 -12.86 -10.35
CA ILE A 51 7.20 -12.58 -10.13
C ILE A 51 6.99 -11.07 -9.91
N TYR A 52 7.85 -10.38 -9.16
CA TYR A 52 7.80 -8.91 -9.01
C TYR A 52 7.97 -8.20 -10.36
N ASP A 53 8.87 -8.67 -11.24
CA ASP A 53 9.00 -8.11 -12.60
C ASP A 53 7.69 -8.21 -13.38
N SER A 54 6.97 -9.32 -13.24
CA SER A 54 5.64 -9.49 -13.84
C SER A 54 4.60 -8.54 -13.22
N ALA A 55 4.67 -8.31 -11.91
CA ALA A 55 3.79 -7.39 -11.20
C ALA A 55 4.02 -5.94 -11.66
N PHE A 56 5.25 -5.46 -11.67
CA PHE A 56 5.56 -4.09 -12.06
C PHE A 56 5.28 -3.82 -13.55
N ALA A 57 5.27 -4.84 -14.40
CA ALA A 57 4.79 -4.71 -15.78
C ALA A 57 3.27 -4.39 -15.87
N LEU A 58 2.48 -4.73 -14.84
CA LEU A 58 1.05 -4.41 -14.76
C LEU A 58 0.79 -3.06 -14.09
N VAL A 59 1.46 -2.80 -12.96
CA VAL A 59 1.31 -1.59 -12.15
C VAL A 59 2.70 -1.13 -11.67
N PRO A 60 3.37 -0.22 -12.40
CA PRO A 60 4.77 0.14 -12.15
C PRO A 60 4.96 1.18 -11.03
N PHE A 61 3.88 1.75 -10.49
CA PHE A 61 3.94 2.91 -9.61
C PHE A 61 3.69 2.60 -8.12
N MET A 62 3.63 1.31 -7.76
CA MET A 62 3.43 0.88 -6.37
C MET A 62 4.76 0.90 -5.60
N ALA A 63 5.17 2.11 -5.22
CA ALA A 63 6.48 2.43 -4.65
C ALA A 63 6.95 1.52 -3.49
N TYR A 64 6.05 1.01 -2.65
CA TYR A 64 6.44 0.20 -1.50
C TYR A 64 6.73 -1.26 -1.83
N ASP A 65 6.08 -1.85 -2.83
CA ASP A 65 6.35 -3.25 -3.17
C ASP A 65 7.75 -3.40 -3.81
N TYR A 66 8.34 -2.31 -4.31
CA TYR A 66 9.75 -2.26 -4.70
C TYR A 66 10.70 -2.53 -3.53
N PHE A 67 10.36 -2.15 -2.30
CA PHE A 67 11.21 -2.42 -1.14
C PHE A 67 11.39 -3.93 -0.94
N ASP A 68 10.30 -4.68 -0.92
CA ASP A 68 10.35 -6.14 -0.81
C ASP A 68 11.08 -6.77 -2.01
N ALA A 69 10.89 -6.23 -3.22
CA ALA A 69 11.60 -6.68 -4.41
C ALA A 69 13.12 -6.46 -4.30
N VAL A 70 13.55 -5.31 -3.77
CA VAL A 70 14.98 -5.00 -3.51
C VAL A 70 15.57 -5.99 -2.52
N LEU A 71 14.88 -6.25 -1.40
CA LEU A 71 15.37 -7.22 -0.41
C LEU A 71 15.51 -8.63 -1.01
N ASN A 72 14.59 -9.05 -1.88
CA ASN A 72 14.72 -10.32 -2.60
C ASN A 72 15.90 -10.32 -3.58
N ALA A 73 16.17 -9.20 -4.26
CA ALA A 73 17.35 -9.07 -5.12
C ALA A 73 18.65 -9.21 -4.32
N LEU A 74 18.74 -8.53 -3.17
CA LEU A 74 19.91 -8.62 -2.28
C LEU A 74 20.09 -10.04 -1.72
N ALA A 75 19.02 -10.66 -1.25
CA ALA A 75 19.06 -12.05 -0.75
C ALA A 75 19.45 -13.07 -1.83
N ALA A 76 19.19 -12.76 -3.10
CA ALA A 76 19.62 -13.56 -4.24
C ALA A 76 21.05 -13.23 -4.75
N GLY A 77 21.75 -12.28 -4.12
CA GLY A 77 23.08 -11.82 -4.56
C GLY A 77 23.05 -11.02 -5.87
N ARG A 78 21.93 -10.35 -6.18
CA ARG A 78 21.69 -9.61 -7.42
C ARG A 78 21.74 -8.10 -7.20
N ASP A 79 22.94 -7.62 -6.93
CA ASP A 79 23.24 -6.20 -6.69
C ASP A 79 22.85 -5.31 -7.89
N ASP A 80 23.02 -5.82 -9.11
CA ASP A 80 22.59 -5.18 -10.36
C ASP A 80 21.09 -4.87 -10.31
N LYS A 81 20.29 -5.89 -9.98
CA LYS A 81 18.84 -5.78 -9.93
C LYS A 81 18.38 -4.92 -8.74
N ALA A 82 19.07 -4.99 -7.61
CA ALA A 82 18.78 -4.16 -6.44
C ALA A 82 18.93 -2.67 -6.78
N ASN A 83 20.00 -2.28 -7.49
CA ASN A 83 20.18 -0.92 -7.99
C ASN A 83 19.03 -0.49 -8.92
N ASP A 84 18.71 -1.31 -9.93
CA ASP A 84 17.63 -1.00 -10.88
C ASP A 84 16.28 -0.79 -10.19
N LEU A 85 15.95 -1.66 -9.23
CA LEU A 85 14.72 -1.57 -8.46
C LEU A 85 14.69 -0.33 -7.56
N LEU A 86 15.81 0.06 -6.92
CA LEU A 86 15.89 1.30 -6.13
C LEU A 86 15.74 2.56 -6.99
N ILE A 87 16.31 2.55 -8.20
CA ILE A 87 16.15 3.63 -9.19
C ILE A 87 14.65 3.77 -9.55
N GLN A 88 14.01 2.68 -9.93
CA GLN A 88 12.57 2.67 -10.27
C GLN A 88 11.69 3.04 -9.08
N ALA A 89 11.99 2.55 -7.88
CA ALA A 89 11.26 2.89 -6.67
C ALA A 89 11.31 4.40 -6.42
N THR A 90 12.50 4.99 -6.54
CA THR A 90 12.71 6.43 -6.32
C THR A 90 12.00 7.28 -7.38
N GLU A 91 12.02 6.85 -8.64
CA GLU A 91 11.26 7.49 -9.73
C GLU A 91 9.73 7.45 -9.46
N ASN A 92 9.25 6.46 -8.71
CA ASN A 92 7.85 6.35 -8.28
C ASN A 92 7.59 6.93 -6.89
N GLY A 93 8.51 7.73 -6.35
CA GLY A 93 8.32 8.43 -5.08
C GLY A 93 8.54 7.60 -3.83
N PHE A 94 9.23 6.47 -3.92
CA PHE A 94 9.74 5.76 -2.74
C PHE A 94 10.85 6.57 -2.08
N LYS A 95 10.82 6.64 -0.75
CA LYS A 95 11.85 7.29 0.07
C LYS A 95 12.69 6.21 0.72
N VAL A 96 13.80 5.84 0.09
CA VAL A 96 14.69 4.78 0.59
C VAL A 96 15.15 5.07 2.03
N GLU A 97 15.40 6.33 2.35
CA GLU A 97 15.78 6.79 3.69
C GLU A 97 14.72 6.58 4.79
N SER A 98 13.45 6.34 4.42
CA SER A 98 12.35 6.12 5.37
C SER A 98 12.20 4.67 5.82
N ARG A 99 13.03 3.76 5.27
CA ARG A 99 12.99 2.33 5.59
C ARG A 99 14.35 1.87 6.09
N TYR A 100 14.32 1.14 7.20
CA TYR A 100 15.48 0.46 7.75
C TYR A 100 15.34 -1.03 7.50
N ASP A 101 16.37 -1.62 6.90
CA ASP A 101 16.60 -3.06 6.86
C ASP A 101 18.12 -3.28 6.85
N PRO A 102 18.66 -4.18 7.69
CA PRO A 102 20.11 -4.37 7.79
C PRO A 102 20.79 -4.69 6.46
N ALA A 103 20.20 -5.53 5.62
CA ALA A 103 20.78 -5.92 4.34
C ALA A 103 20.78 -4.75 3.35
N LEU A 104 19.69 -3.97 3.33
CA LEU A 104 19.64 -2.74 2.54
C LEU A 104 20.67 -1.71 3.03
N GLN A 105 20.83 -1.53 4.33
CA GLN A 105 21.81 -0.58 4.88
C GLN A 105 23.24 -0.99 4.55
N GLU A 106 23.58 -2.28 4.72
CA GLU A 106 24.88 -2.81 4.32
C GLU A 106 25.14 -2.57 2.82
N PHE A 107 24.15 -2.83 1.98
CA PHE A 107 24.25 -2.59 0.54
C PHE A 107 24.50 -1.11 0.23
N LEU A 108 23.70 -0.20 0.79
CA LEU A 108 23.79 1.25 0.57
C LEU A 108 25.08 1.88 1.11
N LEU A 109 25.75 1.25 2.07
CA LEU A 109 27.06 1.68 2.58
C LEU A 109 28.24 1.11 1.81
N SER A 110 27.98 0.25 0.81
CA SER A 110 29.01 -0.40 -0.02
C SER A 110 29.08 0.19 -1.43
N GLU A 111 30.23 0.01 -2.09
CA GLU A 111 30.43 0.41 -3.49
C GLU A 111 29.44 -0.25 -4.46
N ARG A 112 28.83 -1.38 -4.07
CA ARG A 112 27.83 -2.11 -4.86
C ARG A 112 26.59 -1.27 -5.17
N SER A 113 26.28 -0.28 -4.34
CA SER A 113 25.12 0.61 -4.50
C SER A 113 25.39 1.88 -5.32
N MET A 114 26.63 2.08 -5.78
CA MET A 114 27.00 3.30 -6.50
C MET A 114 26.16 3.59 -7.75
N PRO A 115 25.71 2.60 -8.57
CA PRO A 115 24.81 2.88 -9.68
C PRO A 115 23.52 3.59 -9.24
N TYR A 116 22.87 3.13 -8.16
CA TYR A 116 21.71 3.80 -7.60
C TYR A 116 22.07 5.15 -6.98
N LEU A 117 23.12 5.23 -6.15
CA LEU A 117 23.49 6.47 -5.46
C LEU A 117 23.80 7.61 -6.44
N ASN A 118 24.44 7.31 -7.58
CA ASN A 118 24.72 8.27 -8.64
C ASN A 118 23.45 8.79 -9.34
N MET A 119 22.38 8.02 -9.37
CA MET A 119 21.11 8.39 -10.00
C MET A 119 20.06 8.90 -9.03
N ARG A 120 20.23 8.69 -7.73
CA ARG A 120 19.21 8.91 -6.70
C ARG A 120 18.59 10.30 -6.76
N ASP A 121 19.42 11.35 -6.73
CA ASP A 121 18.92 12.71 -6.62
C ASP A 121 18.22 13.15 -7.92
N TYR A 122 18.75 12.71 -9.08
CA TYR A 122 18.08 12.88 -10.38
C TYR A 122 16.71 12.18 -10.43
N MET A 123 16.59 10.95 -9.91
CA MET A 123 15.30 10.25 -9.85
C MET A 123 14.32 10.92 -8.88
N LYS A 124 14.80 11.46 -7.76
CA LYS A 124 13.98 12.26 -6.83
C LYS A 124 13.43 13.50 -7.53
N GLU A 125 14.25 14.21 -8.29
CA GLU A 125 13.82 15.39 -9.06
C GLU A 125 12.79 15.02 -10.13
N ARG A 126 13.00 13.93 -10.87
CA ARG A 126 12.03 13.41 -11.85
C ARG A 126 10.67 13.12 -11.22
N TRP A 127 10.65 12.39 -10.10
CA TRP A 127 9.43 12.14 -9.34
C TRP A 127 8.73 13.46 -8.96
N LEU A 128 9.48 14.39 -8.35
CA LEU A 128 8.94 15.67 -7.89
C LEU A 128 8.37 16.54 -9.03
N ALA A 129 8.86 16.37 -10.26
CA ALA A 129 8.39 17.12 -11.42
C ALA A 129 6.95 16.76 -11.83
N HIS A 130 6.46 15.56 -11.52
CA HIS A 130 5.10 15.13 -11.84
C HIS A 130 4.25 14.76 -10.61
N ALA A 131 4.86 14.64 -9.42
CA ALA A 131 4.15 14.39 -8.19
C ALA A 131 3.26 15.58 -7.77
N ASP A 132 2.19 15.29 -7.04
CA ASP A 132 1.40 16.32 -6.37
C ASP A 132 2.10 16.77 -5.07
N THR A 133 3.15 17.58 -5.22
CA THR A 133 3.97 18.01 -4.08
C THR A 133 3.17 18.78 -3.03
N THR A 134 2.09 19.46 -3.43
CA THR A 134 1.17 20.12 -2.51
C THR A 134 0.39 19.11 -1.68
N MET A 135 -0.15 18.06 -2.30
CA MET A 135 -0.81 16.96 -1.59
C MET A 135 0.16 16.22 -0.68
N ILE A 136 1.38 15.93 -1.13
CA ILE A 136 2.44 15.31 -0.30
C ILE A 136 2.71 16.17 0.95
N ARG A 137 2.94 17.48 0.79
CA ARG A 137 3.15 18.38 1.94
C ARG A 137 1.96 18.40 2.90
N LYS A 138 0.73 18.38 2.38
CA LYS A 138 -0.47 18.34 3.21
C LYS A 138 -0.61 17.00 3.94
N LEU A 139 -0.30 15.87 3.30
CA LEU A 139 -0.27 14.55 3.93
C LEU A 139 0.76 14.47 5.06
N THR A 140 1.96 15.04 4.87
CA THR A 140 2.94 15.11 5.96
C THR A 140 2.39 15.87 7.18
N LYS A 141 1.54 16.88 6.96
CA LYS A 141 0.84 17.61 8.03
C LYS A 141 -0.41 16.91 8.55
N VAL A 142 -0.97 15.94 7.82
CA VAL A 142 -1.97 15.02 8.38
C VAL A 142 -1.34 14.26 9.55
N GLY A 143 -0.05 13.90 9.43
CA GLY A 143 0.70 13.24 10.49
C GLY A 143 0.22 11.81 10.73
N SER A 144 0.62 11.23 11.85
CA SER A 144 0.01 10.03 12.45
C SER A 144 -1.24 10.39 13.24
N TRP A 145 -2.08 9.40 13.58
CA TRP A 145 -3.13 9.59 14.59
C TRP A 145 -2.57 9.92 15.99
N THR A 146 -1.26 9.87 16.19
CA THR A 146 -0.60 10.20 17.44
C THR A 146 0.27 11.45 17.33
N ILE A 147 0.21 12.30 18.37
CA ILE A 147 1.12 13.42 18.60
C ILE A 147 1.94 13.15 19.86
N LEU A 148 3.20 13.60 19.86
CA LEU A 148 4.05 13.61 21.03
C LEU A 148 3.75 14.88 21.83
N LEU A 149 3.35 14.73 23.08
CA LEU A 149 3.14 15.81 24.03
C LEU A 149 4.25 15.73 25.09
N GLU A 150 4.84 16.86 25.42
CA GLU A 150 5.76 17.02 26.54
C GLU A 150 4.99 17.70 27.67
N ASP A 151 5.00 17.12 28.87
CA ASP A 151 4.40 17.75 30.04
C ASP A 151 5.33 18.82 30.65
N ASP A 152 4.83 19.55 31.66
CA ASP A 152 5.58 20.62 32.32
C ASP A 152 6.89 20.13 33.01
N ASN A 153 7.06 18.81 33.19
CA ASN A 153 8.25 18.19 33.75
C ASN A 153 9.20 17.61 32.69
N GLY A 154 8.89 17.81 31.40
CA GLY A 154 9.67 17.25 30.30
C GLY A 154 9.36 15.79 29.97
N ALA A 155 8.31 15.20 30.56
CA ALA A 155 7.93 13.83 30.27
C ALA A 155 7.16 13.76 28.94
N LEU A 156 7.62 12.87 28.06
CA LEU A 156 7.01 12.66 26.75
C LEU A 156 5.87 11.64 26.84
N SER A 157 4.71 11.97 26.28
CA SER A 157 3.55 11.11 26.17
C SER A 157 2.98 11.16 24.76
N TYR A 158 2.32 10.08 24.32
CA TYR A 158 1.62 10.05 23.04
C TYR A 158 0.13 10.29 23.28
N SER A 159 -0.46 11.22 22.52
CA SER A 159 -1.90 11.48 22.54
C SER A 159 -2.50 11.34 21.15
N THR A 160 -3.80 11.07 21.07
CA THR A 160 -4.54 11.03 19.82
C THR A 160 -4.64 12.43 19.20
N ASP A 161 -4.41 12.56 17.89
CA ASP A 161 -4.68 13.76 17.09
C ASP A 161 -6.08 13.68 16.47
N PRO A 162 -7.10 14.25 17.13
CA PRO A 162 -8.47 14.18 16.63
C PRO A 162 -8.66 14.89 15.28
N ALA A 163 -7.75 15.80 14.92
CA ALA A 163 -7.84 16.61 13.71
C ALA A 163 -7.16 15.97 12.49
N ALA A 164 -6.41 14.88 12.65
CA ALA A 164 -5.77 14.19 11.53
C ALA A 164 -6.79 13.73 10.47
N PHE A 165 -7.90 13.14 10.89
CA PHE A 165 -8.96 12.72 9.96
C PHE A 165 -9.59 13.91 9.23
N GLU A 166 -9.81 15.03 9.91
CA GLU A 166 -10.38 16.24 9.30
C GLU A 166 -9.42 16.85 8.27
N ARG A 167 -8.11 16.83 8.55
CA ARG A 167 -7.10 17.25 7.57
C ARG A 167 -7.10 16.35 6.34
N LEU A 168 -7.23 15.02 6.51
CA LEU A 168 -7.34 14.09 5.39
C LEU A 168 -8.63 14.29 4.59
N LEU A 169 -9.76 14.49 5.26
CA LEU A 169 -11.05 14.74 4.61
C LEU A 169 -11.03 16.06 3.82
N SER A 170 -10.48 17.13 4.41
CA SER A 170 -10.30 18.41 3.73
C SER A 170 -9.41 18.25 2.47
N LEU A 171 -8.30 17.52 2.60
CA LEU A 171 -7.43 17.21 1.47
C LEU A 171 -8.18 16.44 0.36
N ALA A 172 -8.98 15.44 0.73
CA ALA A 172 -9.76 14.65 -0.21
C ALA A 172 -10.80 15.50 -0.96
N ARG A 173 -11.45 16.46 -0.28
CA ARG A 173 -12.40 17.40 -0.90
C ARG A 173 -11.73 18.32 -1.91
N GLU A 174 -10.58 18.85 -1.57
CA GLU A 174 -9.87 19.82 -2.41
C GLU A 174 -9.20 19.18 -3.63
N ARG A 175 -8.70 17.95 -3.51
CA ARG A 175 -7.76 17.35 -4.48
C ARG A 175 -8.12 15.93 -4.91
N GLY A 176 -9.22 15.37 -4.42
CA GLY A 176 -9.52 13.94 -4.55
C GLY A 176 -8.70 13.09 -3.59
N TRP A 177 -8.92 11.77 -3.62
CA TRP A 177 -8.19 10.84 -2.77
C TRP A 177 -6.70 10.74 -3.17
N PRO A 178 -5.75 10.77 -2.22
CA PRO A 178 -4.35 10.49 -2.52
C PRO A 178 -4.15 9.09 -3.08
N THR A 179 -3.25 8.93 -4.05
CA THR A 179 -2.98 7.66 -4.74
C THR A 179 -1.48 7.40 -4.82
N PRO A 180 -1.03 6.14 -4.91
CA PRO A 180 0.39 5.84 -5.11
C PRO A 180 0.99 6.61 -6.30
N LEU A 181 0.24 6.77 -7.39
CA LEU A 181 0.70 7.47 -8.60
C LEU A 181 1.02 8.96 -8.39
N ASN A 182 0.27 9.68 -7.54
CA ASN A 182 0.44 11.13 -7.39
C ASN A 182 1.20 11.53 -6.12
N VAL A 183 1.23 10.68 -5.09
CA VAL A 183 1.92 10.97 -3.82
C VAL A 183 2.99 9.95 -3.43
N GLY A 184 3.21 8.91 -4.24
CA GLY A 184 4.28 7.94 -4.03
C GLY A 184 4.13 7.24 -2.69
N SER A 185 5.22 7.13 -1.93
CA SER A 185 5.18 6.50 -0.61
C SER A 185 4.34 7.26 0.43
N ALA A 186 4.07 8.57 0.23
CA ALA A 186 3.22 9.30 1.18
C ALA A 186 1.76 8.77 1.19
N PHE A 187 1.35 8.01 0.16
CA PHE A 187 0.06 7.33 0.14
C PHE A 187 -0.20 6.47 1.38
N TYR A 188 0.81 5.79 1.91
CA TYR A 188 0.63 4.85 3.02
C TYR A 188 0.27 5.53 4.33
N MET A 189 0.52 6.84 4.45
CA MET A 189 0.01 7.63 5.57
C MET A 189 -1.53 7.62 5.61
N THR A 190 -2.20 7.60 4.46
CA THR A 190 -3.67 7.55 4.43
C THR A 190 -4.17 6.19 4.90
N GLN A 191 -3.56 5.10 4.43
CA GLN A 191 -3.95 3.75 4.81
C GLN A 191 -3.72 3.52 6.31
N ASN A 192 -2.56 3.92 6.84
CA ASN A 192 -2.26 3.80 8.27
C ASN A 192 -3.26 4.60 9.12
N LEU A 193 -3.52 5.86 8.76
CA LEU A 193 -4.50 6.69 9.49
C LEU A 193 -5.89 6.06 9.48
N LEU A 194 -6.32 5.51 8.34
CA LEU A 194 -7.62 4.85 8.23
C LEU A 194 -7.67 3.56 9.06
N LEU A 195 -6.60 2.74 9.07
CA LEU A 195 -6.50 1.54 9.90
C LEU A 195 -6.48 1.87 11.40
N GLU A 196 -5.88 2.98 11.81
CA GLU A 196 -5.96 3.49 13.19
C GLU A 196 -7.39 3.91 13.58
N GLN A 197 -8.30 4.07 12.61
CA GLN A 197 -9.71 4.37 12.80
C GLN A 197 -10.65 3.19 12.52
N LEU A 198 -10.12 1.97 12.39
CA LEU A 198 -10.88 0.78 12.05
C LEU A 198 -12.01 0.52 13.06
N ASP A 199 -11.77 0.74 14.34
CA ASP A 199 -12.76 0.61 15.42
C ASP A 199 -13.91 1.64 15.34
N ASN A 200 -13.77 2.70 14.54
CA ASN A 200 -14.81 3.71 14.32
C ASN A 200 -15.56 3.51 12.98
N TYR A 201 -15.21 2.50 12.18
CA TYR A 201 -15.87 2.17 10.89
C TYR A 201 -17.11 1.26 11.07
N PRO A 202 -18.20 1.41 10.30
CA PRO A 202 -18.52 2.52 9.38
C PRO A 202 -19.33 3.65 10.04
N ASP A 203 -19.69 3.50 11.31
CA ASP A 203 -20.73 4.29 12.00
C ASP A 203 -20.34 5.75 12.20
N ASN A 204 -19.04 6.06 12.24
CA ASN A 204 -18.60 7.45 12.37
C ASN A 204 -18.97 8.24 11.09
N PRO A 205 -19.71 9.37 11.18
CA PRO A 205 -20.13 10.15 10.01
C PRO A 205 -18.99 10.63 9.11
N ARG A 206 -17.76 10.68 9.63
CA ARG A 206 -16.57 11.01 8.83
C ARG A 206 -16.27 9.95 7.76
N TRP A 207 -16.60 8.67 8.02
CA TRP A 207 -16.47 7.60 7.03
C TRP A 207 -17.40 7.80 5.84
N GLN A 208 -18.66 8.18 6.08
CA GLN A 208 -19.62 8.44 5.00
C GLN A 208 -19.18 9.60 4.09
N GLN A 209 -18.39 10.53 4.63
CA GLN A 209 -17.85 11.66 3.86
C GLN A 209 -16.62 11.29 3.04
N VAL A 210 -15.79 10.36 3.52
CA VAL A 210 -14.53 9.99 2.85
C VAL A 210 -14.70 8.87 1.81
N LEU A 211 -15.62 7.93 2.07
CA LEU A 211 -15.85 6.75 1.22
C LEU A 211 -16.12 7.07 -0.26
N PRO A 212 -16.88 8.12 -0.63
CA PRO A 212 -17.08 8.46 -2.04
C PRO A 212 -15.77 8.78 -2.78
N TYR A 213 -14.79 9.43 -2.12
CA TYR A 213 -13.50 9.74 -2.72
C TYR A 213 -12.66 8.49 -2.92
N ILE A 214 -12.66 7.58 -1.94
CA ILE A 214 -11.94 6.31 -2.01
C ILE A 214 -12.53 5.44 -3.14
N ARG A 215 -13.85 5.23 -3.14
CA ARG A 215 -14.54 4.43 -4.17
C ARG A 215 -14.32 5.00 -5.55
N SER A 216 -14.43 6.32 -5.71
CA SER A 216 -14.15 6.99 -6.99
C SER A 216 -12.70 6.77 -7.47
N ALA A 217 -11.72 6.72 -6.58
CA ALA A 217 -10.34 6.41 -6.92
C ALA A 217 -10.13 4.92 -7.26
N MET A 218 -10.81 4.00 -6.56
CA MET A 218 -10.82 2.56 -6.89
C MET A 218 -11.47 2.31 -8.26
N ASP A 219 -12.61 2.95 -8.56
CA ASP A 219 -13.35 2.78 -9.82
C ASP A 219 -12.54 3.22 -11.04
N ARG A 220 -11.71 4.26 -10.89
CA ARG A 220 -10.76 4.71 -11.92
C ARG A 220 -9.48 3.87 -11.97
N GLY A 221 -9.35 2.86 -11.10
CA GLY A 221 -8.14 2.04 -10.96
C GLY A 221 -6.91 2.84 -10.56
N ALA A 222 -7.09 3.81 -9.66
CA ALA A 222 -6.00 4.54 -9.04
C ALA A 222 -5.65 4.00 -7.64
N LEU A 223 -6.42 3.02 -7.16
CA LEU A 223 -6.21 2.30 -5.91
C LEU A 223 -6.34 0.79 -6.11
N PRO A 224 -5.66 -0.02 -5.27
CA PRO A 224 -5.87 -1.45 -5.21
C PRO A 224 -7.34 -1.82 -4.86
N PRO A 225 -7.92 -2.85 -5.49
CA PRO A 225 -9.28 -3.32 -5.21
C PRO A 225 -9.49 -3.85 -3.79
N ASP A 226 -8.43 -4.28 -3.11
CA ASP A 226 -8.43 -4.74 -1.72
C ASP A 226 -8.33 -3.59 -0.70
N TYR A 227 -8.20 -2.34 -1.13
CA TYR A 227 -8.00 -1.18 -0.25
C TYR A 227 -9.07 -1.05 0.85
N LEU A 228 -10.32 -1.42 0.56
CA LEU A 228 -11.43 -1.40 1.52
C LEU A 228 -11.73 -2.76 2.19
N ALA A 229 -11.03 -3.84 1.81
CA ALA A 229 -11.24 -5.17 2.39
C ALA A 229 -11.11 -5.23 3.92
N PRO A 230 -10.09 -4.62 4.58
CA PRO A 230 -10.00 -4.67 6.05
C PRO A 230 -11.18 -3.99 6.74
N PHE A 231 -11.74 -2.94 6.16
CA PHE A 231 -12.90 -2.23 6.72
C PHE A 231 -14.18 -3.07 6.59
N GLN A 232 -14.34 -3.78 5.48
CA GLN A 232 -15.45 -4.72 5.32
C GLN A 232 -15.37 -5.89 6.31
N ASP A 233 -14.17 -6.45 6.52
CA ASP A 233 -13.96 -7.50 7.52
C ASP A 233 -14.24 -6.99 8.94
N MET A 234 -13.81 -5.77 9.28
CA MET A 234 -14.12 -5.15 10.57
C MET A 234 -15.62 -4.94 10.78
N GLU A 235 -16.33 -4.43 9.76
CA GLU A 235 -17.78 -4.28 9.82
C GLU A 235 -18.48 -5.62 10.07
N ASN A 236 -18.03 -6.68 9.39
CA ASN A 236 -18.57 -8.02 9.60
C ASN A 236 -18.33 -8.48 11.06
N ILE A 237 -17.11 -8.34 11.58
CA ILE A 237 -16.77 -8.71 12.95
C ILE A 237 -17.68 -7.98 13.96
N LYS A 238 -17.89 -6.67 13.80
CA LYS A 238 -18.77 -5.87 14.68
C LYS A 238 -20.23 -6.33 14.64
N GLN A 239 -20.67 -6.85 13.50
CA GLN A 239 -22.01 -7.39 13.32
C GLN A 239 -22.12 -8.87 13.70
N GLY A 240 -21.04 -9.49 14.22
CA GLY A 240 -21.00 -10.93 14.52
C GLY A 240 -21.03 -11.83 13.27
N LYS A 241 -20.73 -11.26 12.10
CA LYS A 241 -20.68 -11.96 10.81
C LYS A 241 -19.26 -12.46 10.52
N PRO A 242 -19.12 -13.52 9.70
CA PRO A 242 -17.81 -13.97 9.26
C PRO A 242 -17.10 -12.93 8.40
N MET A 243 -15.78 -12.81 8.55
CA MET A 243 -14.92 -12.03 7.66
C MET A 243 -15.03 -12.56 6.21
N ALA A 244 -15.15 -11.64 5.26
CA ALA A 244 -15.29 -11.97 3.84
C ALA A 244 -13.94 -12.26 3.18
N TYR A 245 -12.86 -11.61 3.64
CA TYR A 245 -11.53 -11.70 3.03
C TYR A 245 -10.48 -12.31 3.97
N GLY A 246 -10.71 -12.31 5.28
CA GLY A 246 -9.79 -12.83 6.29
C GLY A 246 -8.52 -12.00 6.43
N ILE A 247 -8.53 -10.73 6.01
CA ILE A 247 -7.32 -9.88 5.99
C ILE A 247 -6.93 -9.41 7.40
N LEU A 248 -7.88 -9.40 8.34
CA LEU A 248 -7.67 -9.01 9.73
C LEU A 248 -7.22 -10.16 10.65
N LEU A 249 -6.98 -11.36 10.13
CA LEU A 249 -6.51 -12.49 10.95
C LEU A 249 -5.17 -12.17 11.64
N SER A 250 -4.21 -11.58 10.92
CA SER A 250 -2.92 -11.17 11.50
C SER A 250 -3.07 -10.00 12.48
N TYR A 251 -4.06 -9.12 12.28
CA TYR A 251 -4.40 -8.05 13.21
C TYR A 251 -4.92 -8.61 14.54
N TYR A 252 -5.73 -9.67 14.50
CA TYR A 252 -6.25 -10.36 15.68
C TYR A 252 -5.44 -11.60 16.07
N ARG A 253 -4.12 -11.61 15.84
CA ARG A 253 -3.30 -12.77 16.17
C ARG A 253 -3.33 -13.16 17.65
N GLU A 254 -3.48 -12.16 18.52
CA GLU A 254 -3.57 -12.35 19.98
C GLU A 254 -5.01 -12.64 20.46
N ASP A 255 -5.99 -12.61 19.56
CA ASP A 255 -7.40 -12.89 19.85
C ASP A 255 -8.03 -13.79 18.77
N PRO A 256 -7.66 -15.09 18.73
CA PRO A 256 -8.20 -16.03 17.74
C PRO A 256 -9.72 -16.25 17.84
N SER A 257 -10.37 -15.79 18.91
CA SER A 257 -11.84 -15.83 19.02
C SER A 257 -12.53 -15.04 17.89
N LYS A 258 -11.81 -14.06 17.31
CA LYS A 258 -12.26 -13.26 16.16
C LYS A 258 -11.95 -13.89 14.80
N TRP A 259 -11.29 -15.05 14.76
CA TRP A 259 -10.94 -15.74 13.52
C TRP A 259 -12.12 -16.52 12.96
N TYR A 260 -13.19 -15.79 12.65
CA TYR A 260 -14.39 -16.32 12.02
C TYR A 260 -14.48 -15.78 10.60
N VAL A 261 -14.41 -16.68 9.61
CA VAL A 261 -14.41 -16.37 8.18
C VAL A 261 -15.57 -17.06 7.48
N VAL A 262 -15.91 -16.61 6.27
CA VAL A 262 -16.90 -17.30 5.41
C VAL A 262 -16.40 -18.70 5.08
N ASP A 263 -17.24 -19.56 4.50
CA ASP A 263 -16.80 -20.87 4.03
C ASP A 263 -15.56 -20.76 3.12
N HIS A 264 -14.73 -21.81 3.10
CA HIS A 264 -13.44 -21.77 2.43
C HIS A 264 -13.53 -21.41 0.94
N ALA A 265 -14.54 -21.90 0.22
CA ALA A 265 -14.69 -21.64 -1.21
C ALA A 265 -15.07 -20.17 -1.46
N SER A 266 -15.97 -19.60 -0.66
CA SER A 266 -16.30 -18.17 -0.71
C SER A 266 -15.11 -17.30 -0.32
N LEU A 267 -14.32 -17.69 0.69
CA LEU A 267 -13.14 -16.95 1.12
C LEU A 267 -12.12 -16.83 -0.02
N GLU A 268 -11.76 -17.95 -0.64
CA GLU A 268 -10.83 -17.98 -1.78
C GLU A 268 -11.34 -17.16 -2.97
N LYS A 269 -12.64 -17.27 -3.28
CA LYS A 269 -13.27 -16.49 -4.34
C LYS A 269 -13.20 -14.99 -4.04
N ASN A 270 -13.54 -14.58 -2.82
CA ASN A 270 -13.54 -13.19 -2.40
C ASN A 270 -12.13 -12.61 -2.46
N ARG A 271 -11.14 -13.29 -1.87
CA ARG A 271 -9.73 -12.90 -1.88
C ARG A 271 -9.21 -12.70 -3.30
N ARG A 272 -9.44 -13.68 -4.19
CA ARG A 272 -9.03 -13.58 -5.59
C ARG A 272 -9.69 -12.42 -6.34
N SER A 273 -10.95 -12.10 -6.01
CA SER A 273 -11.71 -11.03 -6.68
C SER A 273 -11.15 -9.62 -6.44
N VAL A 274 -10.37 -9.44 -5.38
CA VAL A 274 -9.74 -8.16 -5.02
C VAL A 274 -8.21 -8.18 -5.17
N GLY A 275 -7.64 -9.28 -5.65
CA GLY A 275 -6.20 -9.41 -5.87
C GLY A 275 -5.43 -9.93 -4.66
N LEU A 276 -6.09 -10.46 -3.63
CA LEU A 276 -5.43 -11.16 -2.53
C LEU A 276 -5.12 -12.61 -2.94
N GLY A 277 -3.98 -13.13 -2.48
CA GLY A 277 -3.62 -14.55 -2.69
C GLY A 277 -4.48 -15.51 -1.86
N SER A 278 -4.10 -16.78 -1.84
CA SER A 278 -4.84 -17.79 -1.05
C SER A 278 -4.80 -17.46 0.44
N ILE A 279 -5.76 -18.00 1.19
CA ILE A 279 -5.73 -17.91 2.65
C ILE A 279 -4.57 -18.71 3.22
N GLU A 280 -4.26 -19.87 2.63
CA GLU A 280 -3.16 -20.75 3.04
C GLU A 280 -1.81 -20.04 2.97
N ASP A 281 -1.52 -19.38 1.84
CA ASP A 281 -0.30 -18.59 1.65
C ASP A 281 -0.22 -17.41 2.63
N PHE A 282 -1.36 -16.81 2.96
CA PHE A 282 -1.43 -15.73 3.93
C PHE A 282 -1.13 -16.23 5.34
N LEU A 283 -1.77 -17.32 5.78
CA LEU A 283 -1.52 -17.92 7.10
C LEU A 283 -0.05 -18.31 7.24
N PHE A 284 0.53 -18.93 6.20
CA PHE A 284 1.95 -19.28 6.17
C PHE A 284 2.86 -18.06 6.35
N ARG A 285 2.63 -16.97 5.58
CA ARG A 285 3.47 -15.76 5.65
C ARG A 285 3.42 -15.05 7.00
N TYR A 286 2.30 -15.18 7.71
CA TYR A 286 2.11 -14.52 9.01
C TYR A 286 2.28 -15.47 10.20
N ASP A 287 2.72 -16.72 9.96
CA ASP A 287 2.88 -17.76 10.98
C ASP A 287 1.62 -17.93 11.85
N LEU A 288 0.48 -18.09 11.18
CA LEU A 288 -0.83 -18.22 11.79
C LEU A 288 -1.29 -19.69 11.74
N ASP A 289 -1.72 -20.23 12.88
CA ASP A 289 -2.19 -21.61 12.97
C ASP A 289 -3.57 -21.78 12.31
N PRO A 290 -3.67 -22.49 11.17
CA PRO A 290 -4.94 -22.68 10.47
C PRO A 290 -6.00 -23.40 11.33
N SER A 291 -5.61 -24.17 12.35
CA SER A 291 -6.55 -24.89 13.22
C SER A 291 -7.39 -23.97 14.10
N LEU A 292 -6.96 -22.72 14.29
CA LEU A 292 -7.69 -21.70 15.05
C LEU A 292 -8.79 -21.02 14.23
N MET A 293 -8.81 -21.22 12.90
CA MET A 293 -9.82 -20.61 12.04
C MET A 293 -11.16 -21.33 12.16
N ARG A 294 -12.22 -20.54 12.34
CA ARG A 294 -13.59 -20.99 12.27
C ARG A 294 -14.21 -20.57 10.95
N TYR A 295 -14.79 -21.53 10.23
CA TYR A 295 -15.49 -21.27 8.98
C TYR A 295 -17.00 -21.23 9.22
N ALA A 296 -17.70 -20.34 8.52
CA ALA A 296 -19.15 -20.36 8.43
C ALA A 296 -19.63 -21.60 7.65
N GLU A 297 -20.85 -22.04 7.93
CA GLU A 297 -21.51 -23.05 7.10
C GLU A 297 -21.78 -22.48 5.69
N PRO A 298 -21.71 -23.32 4.62
CA PRO A 298 -21.97 -22.89 3.24
C PRO A 298 -23.38 -22.38 2.99
#